data_AF-A0A0R1Q4W4-F1
#
_entry.id   AF-A0A0R1Q4W4-F1
#
_cell.length_a   1.000
_cell.length_b   1.000
_cell.length_c   1.000
_cell.angle_alpha   90.00
_cell.angle_beta   90.00
_cell.angle_gamma   90.00
#
_symmetry.space_group_name_H-M   'P 1'
#
loop_
_entity.id
_entity.type
_entity.pdbx_description
1 polymer ?
#
loop_
_entity_poly.entity_id
_entity_poly.type
_entity_poly.pdbx_seq_one_letter_code
_entity_poly.pdbx_strand_id
1 'polypeptide(L)'
;MAMIQAIATDLDSTFMHHGMTIAPLNSQMVRQAVDDGIHFVVASGRQAPAISQVMAKVGVTGAKVCLNGSYVEDEHGQVLVASAIPRDRITRLLKLAQAGHTNLMLYRKNGVFRYDVTNTLLWHAAFLMHGKGYNHLFKTEARMLRLLATD
;
A
#
# COMPACT_ATOMS: atom_id res chain seq x y z
N MET A 1 26.65 4.27 24.84
CA MET A 1 25.42 3.63 24.33
C MET A 1 25.07 4.27 23.00
N ALA A 2 24.63 3.49 22.01
CA ALA A 2 24.16 4.06 20.74
C ALA A 2 22.78 4.69 20.96
N MET A 3 22.62 5.94 20.53
CA MET A 3 21.34 6.66 20.57
C MET A 3 20.47 6.19 19.40
N ILE A 4 19.23 5.82 19.66
CA ILE A 4 18.28 5.45 18.60
C ILE A 4 17.92 6.71 17.80
N GLN A 5 18.11 6.66 16.49
CA GLN A 5 17.81 7.79 15.59
C GLN A 5 16.50 7.61 14.81
N ALA A 6 16.03 6.36 14.67
CA ALA A 6 14.80 6.07 13.98
C ALA A 6 14.10 4.82 14.55
N ILE A 7 12.77 4.82 14.49
CA ILE A 7 11.91 3.68 14.79
C ILE A 7 11.12 3.35 13.53
N ALA A 8 11.38 2.17 12.96
CA ALA A 8 10.61 1.63 11.85
C ALA A 8 9.66 0.55 12.35
N THR A 9 8.40 0.58 11.92
CA THR A 9 7.41 -0.40 12.33
C THR A 9 6.52 -0.85 11.17
N ASP A 10 6.16 -2.12 11.18
CA ASP A 10 5.05 -2.61 10.37
C ASP A 10 3.70 -2.17 10.97
N LEU A 11 2.66 -2.19 10.15
CA LEU A 11 1.32 -1.78 10.55
C LEU A 11 0.46 -2.95 11.04
N ASP A 12 0.08 -3.83 10.12
CA ASP A 12 -0.96 -4.83 10.37
C ASP A 12 -0.43 -5.93 11.27
N SER A 13 -1.09 -6.16 12.40
CA SER A 13 -0.62 -7.13 13.42
C SER A 13 0.73 -6.79 14.08
N THR A 14 1.21 -5.56 13.91
CA THR A 14 2.42 -5.04 14.57
C THR A 14 2.09 -3.75 15.33
N PHE A 15 2.01 -2.61 14.65
CA PHE A 15 1.62 -1.34 15.28
C PHE A 15 0.11 -1.27 15.56
N MET A 16 -0.70 -1.87 14.69
CA MET A 16 -2.14 -2.03 14.85
C MET A 16 -2.51 -3.44 15.31
N HIS A 17 -3.49 -3.53 16.19
CA HIS A 17 -4.10 -4.79 16.60
C HIS A 17 -5.18 -5.24 15.62
N HIS A 18 -5.72 -6.44 15.84
CA HIS A 18 -6.87 -6.95 15.10
C HIS A 18 -8.03 -5.94 15.11
N GLY A 19 -8.64 -5.74 13.93
CA GLY A 19 -9.70 -4.73 13.74
C GLY A 19 -9.19 -3.33 13.38
N MET A 20 -7.91 -3.17 13.03
CA MET A 20 -7.29 -1.89 12.65
C MET A 20 -7.34 -0.83 13.77
N THR A 21 -7.20 -1.28 15.01
CA THR A 21 -7.16 -0.43 16.19
C THR A 21 -5.72 -0.17 16.61
N ILE A 22 -5.46 1.03 17.15
CA ILE A 22 -4.15 1.42 17.66
C ILE A 22 -4.28 1.53 19.17
N ALA A 23 -3.42 0.83 19.92
CA ALA A 23 -3.40 0.93 21.36
C ALA A 23 -3.03 2.37 21.77
N PRO A 24 -3.72 2.98 22.75
CA PRO A 24 -3.38 4.35 23.20
C PRO A 24 -1.92 4.50 23.61
N LEU A 25 -1.34 3.45 24.22
CA LEU A 25 0.06 3.39 24.59
C LEU A 25 0.99 3.53 23.37
N ASN A 26 0.71 2.84 22.26
CA ASN A 26 1.51 2.93 21.04
C ASN A 26 1.55 4.38 20.52
N SER A 27 0.38 5.04 20.48
CA SER A 27 0.30 6.43 20.05
C SER A 27 1.03 7.39 20.97
N GLN A 28 0.98 7.16 22.29
CA GLN A 28 1.72 7.97 23.26
C GLN A 28 3.23 7.80 23.09
N MET A 29 3.72 6.55 22.99
CA MET A 29 5.14 6.26 22.89
C MET A 29 5.75 6.77 21.58
N VAL A 30 5.03 6.65 20.46
CA VAL A 30 5.52 7.19 19.18
C VAL A 30 5.56 8.71 19.19
N ARG A 31 4.56 9.39 19.76
CA ARG A 31 4.60 10.86 19.90
C ARG A 31 5.80 11.30 20.74
N GLN A 32 6.02 10.67 21.89
CA GLN A 32 7.18 10.96 22.73
C GLN A 32 8.50 10.77 21.96
N ALA A 33 8.64 9.66 21.24
CA ALA A 33 9.85 9.42 20.45
C ALA A 33 10.07 10.49 19.37
N VAL A 34 9.01 10.90 18.67
CA VAL A 34 9.09 11.97 17.65
C VAL A 34 9.43 13.32 18.29
N ASP A 35 8.83 13.64 19.45
CA ASP A 35 9.13 14.86 20.21
C ASP A 35 10.58 14.89 20.70
N ASP A 36 11.16 13.72 20.98
CA ASP A 36 12.58 13.53 21.33
C ASP A 36 13.52 13.56 20.11
N GLY A 37 13.00 13.81 18.91
CA GLY A 37 13.76 13.91 17.67
C GLY A 37 14.07 12.58 16.96
N ILE A 38 13.40 11.48 17.36
CA ILE A 38 13.54 10.19 16.70
C ILE A 38 12.64 10.14 15.46
N HIS A 39 13.22 9.79 14.31
CA HIS A 39 12.45 9.64 13.08
C HIS A 39 11.50 8.44 13.17
N PHE A 40 10.21 8.67 12.94
CA PHE A 40 9.25 7.59 12.85
C PHE A 40 9.06 7.15 11.39
N VAL A 41 9.12 5.84 11.15
CA VAL A 41 8.98 5.24 9.83
C VAL A 41 7.93 4.14 9.87
N VAL A 42 6.97 4.20 8.95
CA VAL A 42 5.98 3.14 8.77
C VAL A 42 6.35 2.32 7.54
N ALA A 43 6.46 1.00 7.68
CA ALA A 43 6.76 0.07 6.60
C ALA A 43 5.63 -0.94 6.39
N SER A 44 4.91 -0.87 5.26
CA SER A 44 3.74 -1.70 5.04
C SER A 44 3.50 -2.01 3.56
N GLY A 45 2.77 -3.10 3.31
CA GLY A 45 2.19 -3.40 1.99
C GLY A 45 1.11 -2.41 1.56
N ARG A 46 0.60 -1.59 2.49
CA ARG A 46 -0.40 -0.55 2.22
C ARG A 46 0.15 0.56 1.33
N GLN A 47 -0.76 1.28 0.70
CA GLN A 47 -0.47 2.48 -0.10
C GLN A 47 -0.27 3.71 0.80
N ALA A 48 0.43 4.73 0.29
CA ALA A 48 0.71 5.96 1.03
C ALA A 48 -0.53 6.63 1.65
N PRO A 49 -1.70 6.73 0.98
CA PRO A 49 -2.90 7.31 1.60
C PRO A 49 -3.39 6.54 2.82
N ALA A 50 -3.34 5.20 2.77
CA ALA A 50 -3.78 4.35 3.87
C ALA A 50 -2.84 4.44 5.08
N ILE A 51 -1.53 4.52 4.84
CA ILE A 51 -0.54 4.78 5.90
C ILE A 51 -0.75 6.17 6.50
N SER A 52 -0.97 7.19 5.66
CA SER A 52 -1.19 8.58 6.11
C SER A 52 -2.42 8.71 7.01
N GLN A 53 -3.50 7.98 6.70
CA GLN A 53 -4.69 7.93 7.57
C GLN A 53 -4.39 7.33 8.96
N VAL A 54 -3.51 6.33 9.05
CA VAL A 54 -3.10 5.75 10.33
C VAL A 54 -2.24 6.75 11.11
N MET A 55 -1.24 7.36 10.46
CA MET A 55 -0.36 8.34 11.10
C MET A 55 -1.11 9.59 11.58
N ALA A 56 -2.10 10.06 10.81
CA ALA A 56 -2.97 11.15 11.21
C ALA A 56 -3.78 10.84 12.48
N LYS A 57 -4.26 9.59 12.66
CA LYS A 57 -4.94 9.16 13.89
C LYS A 57 -4.02 9.12 15.11
N VAL A 58 -2.74 8.83 14.89
CA VAL A 58 -1.72 8.84 15.95
C VAL A 58 -1.27 10.27 16.28
N GLY A 59 -1.38 11.19 15.32
CA GLY A 59 -0.95 12.57 15.45
C GLY A 59 0.54 12.77 15.21
N VAL A 60 1.13 11.98 14.30
CA VAL A 60 2.56 12.06 13.94
C VAL A 60 2.77 12.10 12.43
N THR A 61 3.88 12.68 12.00
CA THR A 61 4.40 12.60 10.63
C THR A 61 5.62 11.68 10.61
N GLY A 62 6.07 11.31 9.42
CA GLY A 62 7.21 10.40 9.26
C GLY A 62 7.30 9.81 7.86
N ALA A 63 8.41 9.11 7.63
CA ALA A 63 8.65 8.44 6.35
C ALA A 63 7.74 7.20 6.20
N LYS A 64 7.40 6.89 4.96
CA LYS A 64 6.43 5.85 4.59
C LYS A 64 7.05 4.92 3.56
N VAL A 65 7.41 3.72 3.99
CA VAL A 65 7.79 2.61 3.12
C VAL A 65 6.51 1.87 2.73
N CYS A 66 6.02 2.16 1.53
CA CYS A 66 4.74 1.69 1.01
C CYS A 66 4.93 0.52 0.03
N LEU A 67 3.84 -0.17 -0.31
CA LEU A 67 3.82 -1.18 -1.38
C LEU A 67 4.96 -2.21 -1.23
N ASN A 68 5.20 -2.68 0.00
CA ASN A 68 6.28 -3.60 0.36
C ASN A 68 7.68 -3.09 -0.05
N GLY A 69 7.91 -1.78 0.03
CA GLY A 69 9.19 -1.15 -0.26
C GLY A 69 9.40 -0.73 -1.71
N SER A 70 8.47 -1.01 -2.61
CA SER A 70 8.54 -0.53 -4.00
C SER A 70 8.31 0.98 -4.13
N TYR A 71 7.78 1.62 -3.09
CA TYR A 71 7.49 3.06 -3.10
C TYR A 71 7.77 3.66 -1.72
N VAL A 72 8.63 4.68 -1.64
CA VAL A 72 9.04 5.31 -0.38
C VAL A 72 8.88 6.82 -0.48
N GLU A 73 8.21 7.40 0.51
CA GLU A 73 8.10 8.85 0.69
C GLU A 73 8.70 9.24 2.04
N ASP A 74 9.32 10.43 2.11
CA ASP A 74 9.71 11.03 3.39
C ASP A 74 8.51 11.61 4.16
N GLU A 75 8.79 12.27 5.28
CA GLU A 75 7.82 12.96 6.13
C GLU A 75 7.12 14.14 5.45
N HIS A 76 7.74 14.73 4.42
CA HIS A 76 7.19 15.84 3.64
C HIS A 76 6.42 15.37 2.40
N GLY A 77 6.39 14.06 2.14
CA GLY A 77 5.74 13.46 0.97
C GLY A 77 6.62 13.49 -0.29
N GLN A 78 7.90 13.84 -0.17
CA GLN A 78 8.85 13.73 -1.26
C GLN A 78 9.12 12.25 -1.55
N VAL A 79 9.02 11.87 -2.82
CA VAL A 79 9.31 10.50 -3.26
C VAL A 79 10.82 10.29 -3.23
N LEU A 80 11.26 9.31 -2.44
CA LEU A 80 12.65 8.87 -2.34
C LEU A 80 12.91 7.63 -3.21
N VAL A 81 11.93 6.72 -3.30
CA VAL A 81 12.01 5.49 -4.10
C VAL A 81 10.70 5.26 -4.83
N ALA A 82 10.78 4.92 -6.12
CA ALA A 82 9.67 4.43 -6.91
C ALA A 82 10.17 3.37 -7.89
N SER A 83 9.89 2.10 -7.59
CA SER A 83 10.34 0.95 -8.37
C SER A 83 9.14 0.16 -8.88
N ALA A 84 8.75 0.41 -10.12
CA ALA A 84 7.67 -0.33 -10.77
C ALA A 84 8.12 -1.71 -11.26
N ILE A 85 7.20 -2.67 -11.32
CA ILE A 85 7.43 -3.94 -12.00
C ILE A 85 7.48 -3.67 -13.52
N PRO A 86 8.53 -4.12 -14.23
CA PRO A 86 8.64 -3.95 -15.67
C PRO A 86 7.45 -4.51 -16.46
N ARG A 87 7.07 -3.82 -17.53
CA ARG A 87 5.87 -4.12 -18.33
C ARG A 87 5.87 -5.52 -18.92
N ASP A 88 7.01 -6.00 -19.41
CA ASP A 88 7.19 -7.35 -19.95
C ASP A 88 6.90 -8.43 -18.89
N ARG A 89 7.33 -8.19 -17.64
CA ARG A 89 7.04 -9.08 -16.51
C ARG A 89 5.55 -9.07 -16.16
N ILE A 90 4.90 -7.92 -16.15
CA ILE A 90 3.44 -7.81 -15.96
C ILE A 90 2.70 -8.59 -17.05
N THR A 91 3.04 -8.41 -18.32
CA THR A 91 2.44 -9.16 -19.43
C THR A 91 2.61 -10.67 -19.25
N ARG A 92 3.79 -11.13 -18.82
CA ARG A 92 4.01 -12.56 -18.52
C ARG A 92 3.13 -13.04 -17.36
N LEU A 93 3.03 -12.27 -16.27
CA LEU A 93 2.20 -12.61 -15.11
C LEU A 93 0.72 -12.73 -15.50
N LEU A 94 0.20 -11.84 -16.35
CA LEU A 94 -1.18 -11.95 -16.83
C LEU A 94 -1.44 -13.25 -17.59
N LYS A 95 -0.54 -13.64 -18.49
CA LYS A 95 -0.69 -14.88 -19.26
C LYS A 95 -0.69 -16.11 -18.36
N LEU A 96 0.18 -16.12 -17.34
CA LEU A 96 0.23 -17.18 -16.33
C LEU A 96 -1.05 -17.21 -15.49
N ALA A 97 -1.53 -16.04 -15.04
CA ALA A 97 -2.77 -15.91 -14.29
C ALA A 97 -3.98 -16.44 -15.07
N GLN A 98 -4.07 -16.12 -16.36
CA GLN A 98 -5.11 -16.64 -17.24
C GLN A 98 -5.02 -18.16 -17.39
N ALA A 99 -3.84 -18.70 -17.68
CA ALA A 99 -3.63 -20.15 -17.83
C ALA A 99 -3.92 -20.93 -16.54
N GLY A 100 -3.59 -20.34 -15.39
CA GLY A 100 -3.81 -20.93 -14.07
C GLY A 100 -5.15 -20.57 -13.42
N HIS A 101 -6.08 -19.93 -14.14
CA HIS A 101 -7.37 -19.48 -13.61
C HIS A 101 -7.27 -18.73 -12.27
N THR A 102 -6.24 -17.89 -12.13
CA THR A 102 -5.90 -17.17 -10.90
C THR A 102 -6.05 -15.67 -11.10
N ASN A 103 -6.82 -15.00 -10.24
CA ASN A 103 -6.98 -13.55 -10.29
C ASN A 103 -5.71 -12.83 -9.78
N LEU A 104 -5.40 -11.64 -10.32
CA LEU A 104 -4.30 -10.81 -9.84
C LEU A 104 -4.80 -9.49 -9.25
N MET A 105 -4.11 -9.03 -8.21
CA MET A 105 -4.22 -7.65 -7.72
C MET A 105 -2.91 -6.93 -7.95
N LEU A 106 -2.99 -5.77 -8.60
CA LEU A 106 -1.89 -4.90 -8.96
C LEU A 106 -2.06 -3.59 -8.17
N TYR A 107 -1.08 -3.27 -7.34
CA TYR A 107 -1.14 -2.08 -6.50
C TYR A 107 -0.31 -0.96 -7.13
N ARG A 108 -0.88 0.24 -7.17
CA ARG A 108 -0.19 1.50 -7.50
C ARG A 108 -0.24 2.45 -6.32
N LYS A 109 0.43 3.60 -6.39
CA LYS A 109 0.33 4.64 -5.34
C LYS A 109 -1.14 5.04 -5.07
N ASN A 110 -1.91 5.27 -6.14
CA ASN A 110 -3.25 5.84 -6.10
C ASN A 110 -4.33 4.91 -6.67
N GLY A 111 -4.21 3.60 -6.45
CA GLY A 111 -5.26 2.69 -6.90
C GLY A 111 -4.88 1.22 -6.81
N VAL A 112 -5.91 0.37 -6.73
CA VAL A 112 -5.75 -1.08 -6.79
C VAL A 112 -6.47 -1.58 -8.03
N PHE A 113 -5.76 -2.38 -8.83
CA PHE A 113 -6.24 -2.89 -10.10
C PHE A 113 -6.40 -4.39 -9.99
N ARG A 114 -7.58 -4.91 -10.36
CA ARG A 114 -7.86 -6.34 -10.36
C ARG A 114 -7.94 -6.89 -11.77
N TYR A 115 -7.12 -7.90 -12.05
CA TYR A 115 -7.29 -8.78 -13.20
C TYR A 115 -8.20 -9.94 -12.78
N ASP A 116 -9.43 -9.96 -13.31
CA ASP A 116 -10.38 -11.04 -13.02
C ASP A 116 -10.50 -12.00 -14.21
N VAL A 117 -10.04 -13.23 -14.00
CA VAL A 117 -10.10 -14.35 -14.96
C VAL A 117 -11.13 -15.40 -14.56
N THR A 118 -11.58 -15.40 -13.30
CA THR A 118 -12.57 -16.37 -12.78
C THR A 118 -14.01 -15.94 -13.02
N ASN A 119 -14.22 -14.67 -13.40
CA ASN A 119 -15.52 -14.06 -13.63
C ASN A 119 -16.49 -14.11 -12.42
N THR A 120 -15.97 -14.08 -11.19
CA THR A 120 -16.80 -14.24 -9.99
C THR A 120 -17.57 -12.96 -9.63
N LEU A 121 -18.88 -12.90 -9.92
CA LEU A 121 -19.74 -11.71 -9.76
C LEU A 121 -19.71 -11.06 -8.37
N LEU A 122 -19.78 -11.88 -7.31
CA LEU A 122 -19.79 -11.41 -5.91
C LEU A 122 -18.53 -10.59 -5.57
N TRP A 123 -17.37 -11.07 -6.00
CA TRP A 123 -16.11 -10.39 -5.75
C TRP A 123 -15.93 -9.13 -6.58
N HIS A 124 -16.48 -9.09 -7.80
CA HIS A 124 -16.50 -7.87 -8.60
C HIS A 124 -17.26 -6.74 -7.90
N ALA A 125 -18.46 -7.05 -7.40
CA ALA A 125 -19.30 -6.09 -6.72
C ALA A 125 -18.61 -5.59 -5.44
N ALA A 126 -18.10 -6.49 -4.60
CA ALA A 126 -17.39 -6.13 -3.39
C ALA A 126 -16.15 -5.24 -3.67
N PHE A 127 -15.32 -5.61 -4.65
CA PHE A 127 -14.11 -4.87 -4.99
C PHE A 127 -14.39 -3.44 -5.43
N LEU A 128 -15.43 -3.23 -6.25
CA LEU A 128 -15.80 -1.90 -6.73
C LEU A 128 -16.51 -1.07 -5.65
N MET A 129 -17.32 -1.69 -4.79
CA MET A 129 -18.00 -0.98 -3.70
C MET A 129 -17.03 -0.47 -2.63
N HIS A 130 -16.01 -1.24 -2.25
CA HIS A 130 -15.05 -0.86 -1.22
C HIS A 130 -13.95 0.11 -1.69
N GLY A 131 -13.97 0.54 -2.96
CA GLY A 131 -13.00 1.49 -3.49
C GLY A 131 -13.52 2.28 -4.70
N LYS A 132 -14.77 2.75 -4.65
CA LYS A 132 -15.40 3.49 -5.76
C LYS A 132 -14.53 4.69 -6.18
N GLY A 133 -14.10 4.71 -7.44
CA GLY A 133 -13.22 5.76 -8.00
C GLY A 133 -11.72 5.54 -7.76
N TYR A 134 -11.34 4.49 -7.04
CA TYR A 134 -9.94 4.14 -6.68
C TYR A 134 -9.55 2.72 -7.11
N ASN A 135 -10.52 1.81 -7.06
CA ASN A 135 -10.38 0.42 -7.48
C ASN A 135 -10.80 0.28 -8.94
N HIS A 136 -9.96 -0.36 -9.73
CA HIS A 136 -10.16 -0.54 -11.16
C HIS A 136 -10.20 -2.02 -11.53
N LEU A 137 -11.26 -2.42 -12.25
CA LEU A 137 -11.39 -3.78 -12.76
C LEU A 137 -11.05 -3.82 -14.25
N PHE A 138 -10.33 -4.88 -14.65
CA PHE A 138 -10.16 -5.21 -16.06
C PHE A 138 -10.25 -6.71 -16.30
N LYS A 139 -10.78 -7.07 -17.47
CA LYS A 139 -10.98 -8.46 -17.92
C LYS A 139 -10.14 -8.82 -19.15
N THR A 140 -9.50 -7.82 -19.78
CA THR A 140 -8.71 -8.02 -20.99
C THR A 140 -7.35 -7.36 -20.86
N GLU A 141 -6.33 -8.00 -21.43
CA GLU A 141 -4.97 -7.47 -21.49
C GLU A 141 -4.93 -6.08 -22.17
N ALA A 142 -5.70 -5.89 -23.24
CA ALA A 142 -5.76 -4.61 -23.95
C ALA A 142 -6.36 -3.46 -23.13
N ARG A 143 -7.31 -3.74 -22.22
CA ARG A 143 -7.84 -2.71 -21.30
C ARG A 143 -6.83 -2.43 -20.18
N MET A 144 -6.16 -3.47 -19.69
CA MET A 144 -5.10 -3.35 -18.69
C MET A 144 -3.96 -2.47 -19.19
N LEU A 145 -3.41 -2.77 -20.36
CA LEU A 145 -2.25 -2.06 -20.91
C LEU A 145 -2.56 -0.58 -21.17
N ARG A 146 -3.80 -0.24 -21.50
CA ARG A 146 -4.25 1.17 -21.61
C ARG A 146 -4.27 1.86 -20.26
N LEU A 147 -4.69 1.18 -19.20
CA LEU A 147 -4.70 1.72 -17.84
C LEU A 147 -3.30 1.80 -17.21
N LEU A 148 -2.38 0.91 -17.59
CA LEU A 148 -0.98 1.01 -17.17
C LEU A 148 -0.20 2.09 -17.92
N ALA A 149 -0.66 2.47 -19.12
CA ALA A 149 -0.05 3.54 -19.92
C ALA A 149 -0.45 4.94 -19.45
N THR A 150 -1.42 5.05 -18.55
CA THR A 150 -1.73 6.29 -17.83
C THR A 150 -0.96 6.30 -16.51
N ASP A 151 -0.33 7.43 -16.19
CA ASP A 151 0.53 7.62 -15.01
C ASP A 151 -0.15 7.26 -13.68
#